data_AF-A0A0Q9QLM3-F1
#
_entry.id   AF-A0A0Q9QLM3-F1
#
_cell.length_a   1.000
_cell.length_b   1.000
_cell.length_c   1.000
_cell.angle_alpha   90.00
_cell.angle_beta   90.00
_cell.angle_gamma   90.00
#
_symmetry.space_group_name_H-M   'P 1'
#
loop_
_entity.id
_entity.type
_entity.pdbx_description
1 polymer ?
#
loop_
_entity_poly.entity_id
_entity_poly.type
_entity_poly.pdbx_seq_one_letter_code
_entity_poly.pdbx_strand_id
1 'polypeptide(L)'
;MDASLNLFIDQCEEKLKSETATKFKFVKQAVESFIEENIINRLDNKLSLQARVKGPSSLREKIIRKRYYEKYDNPENFIKELPDLIGLRLVCLLHSEEKVIFRELSKIFTHSLERGFKCLPGVNTTGEAYFKIFLEGQPEKQKNGEDIYRIKCMWVDNNEEFPMELQIKSLINMFWGEMEHMLVYKNYQYLVGSDFYGELMKTILGLLKNIDSQLAGMQIQLGTKDPHSQIQEIKQMVAKFMYDTYQPNIDLLLKCNLDCREVYDAIIFAEMKNISRANALQISSQLISKILTRPITETDFIFDDVRLGFTNSQEEKLASHFLELANSKDIFWRILFGLFNIHNSANTLETNIKLLATRLLEAYIGFQANLDTDNNGHLSLFNGIKIGVVKAFNQYKKIDYFLPGGKQKRINTIINDFVNNNEEDLFEITSQLDSIEKIIGNLICMEIQIELNLSLSNSLLNELHQLISQNDIPWLTENFNVAMLKELVEENRCIESKEELKNLLYSTGEGNII
;
A
#
# COMPACT_ATOMS: atom_id res chain seq x y z
N MET A 1 -16.54 53.92 12.11
CA MET A 1 -17.10 52.54 12.03
C MET A 1 -18.40 52.56 12.81
N ASP A 2 -19.48 52.00 12.25
CA ASP A 2 -20.81 52.03 12.88
C ASP A 2 -20.81 51.21 14.17
N ALA A 3 -21.04 51.86 15.31
CA ALA A 3 -21.01 51.23 16.62
C ALA A 3 -22.17 50.23 16.80
N SER A 4 -23.29 50.44 16.10
CA SER A 4 -24.44 49.54 16.14
C SER A 4 -24.16 48.21 15.44
N LEU A 5 -23.43 48.25 14.32
CA LEU A 5 -23.01 47.07 13.57
C LEU A 5 -22.03 46.19 14.38
N ASN A 6 -21.02 46.80 14.99
CA ASN A 6 -20.06 46.06 15.79
C ASN A 6 -20.73 45.42 17.02
N LEU A 7 -21.65 46.15 17.68
CA LEU A 7 -22.42 45.61 18.80
C LEU A 7 -23.26 44.40 18.39
N PHE A 8 -23.95 44.47 17.24
CA PHE A 8 -24.72 43.34 16.71
C PHE A 8 -23.84 42.13 16.41
N ILE A 9 -22.68 42.34 15.79
CA ILE A 9 -21.70 41.27 15.47
C ILE A 9 -21.18 40.63 16.75
N ASP A 10 -20.76 41.43 17.73
CA ASP A 10 -20.18 40.93 18.98
C ASP A 10 -21.23 40.10 19.77
N GLN A 11 -22.48 40.56 19.82
CA GLN A 11 -23.60 39.81 20.41
C GLN A 11 -23.85 38.47 19.70
N CYS A 12 -23.79 38.45 18.36
CA CYS A 12 -23.90 37.21 17.58
C CYS A 12 -22.75 36.24 17.89
N GLU A 13 -21.52 36.73 18.01
CA GLU A 13 -20.34 35.91 18.32
C GLU A 13 -20.39 35.33 19.73
N GLU A 14 -20.80 36.11 20.73
CA GLU A 14 -20.98 35.64 22.12
C GLU A 14 -22.08 34.60 22.24
N LYS A 15 -23.23 34.85 21.57
CA LYS A 15 -24.33 33.88 21.53
C LYS A 15 -23.89 32.58 20.85
N LEU A 16 -23.21 32.66 19.71
CA LEU A 16 -22.69 31.47 19.04
C LEU A 16 -21.71 30.69 19.95
N LYS A 17 -20.78 31.36 20.63
CA LYS A 17 -19.83 30.71 21.54
C LYS A 17 -20.55 29.99 22.69
N SER A 18 -21.50 30.66 23.35
CA SER A 18 -22.26 30.10 24.48
C SER A 18 -23.10 28.88 24.08
N GLU A 19 -23.83 28.96 22.96
CA GLU A 19 -24.66 27.86 22.47
C GLU A 19 -23.83 26.73 21.84
N THR A 20 -22.66 27.02 21.27
CA THR A 20 -21.74 25.99 20.75
C THR A 20 -21.16 25.12 21.86
N ALA A 21 -20.84 25.71 23.02
CA ALA A 21 -20.26 24.98 24.15
C ALA A 21 -21.20 23.90 24.72
N THR A 22 -22.50 24.02 24.49
CA THR A 22 -23.53 23.15 25.06
C THR A 22 -24.39 22.51 23.96
N LYS A 23 -25.29 23.28 23.38
CA LYS A 23 -26.37 22.84 22.49
C LYS A 23 -25.89 22.34 21.13
N PHE A 24 -25.11 23.14 20.40
CA PHE A 24 -24.74 22.77 19.02
C PHE A 24 -23.75 21.62 18.96
N LYS A 25 -22.93 21.41 19.99
CA LYS A 25 -22.05 20.24 20.09
C LYS A 25 -22.85 18.95 20.25
N PHE A 26 -23.91 18.97 21.06
CA PHE A 26 -24.83 17.84 21.21
C PHE A 26 -25.57 17.54 19.90
N VAL A 27 -26.17 18.57 19.28
CA VAL A 27 -26.87 18.42 17.98
C VAL A 27 -25.91 17.90 16.91
N LYS A 28 -24.68 18.41 16.85
CA LYS A 28 -23.65 17.94 15.93
C LYS A 28 -23.39 16.44 16.11
N GLN A 29 -23.19 15.98 17.35
CA GLN A 29 -22.93 14.56 17.64
C GLN A 29 -24.13 13.68 17.27
N ALA A 30 -25.35 14.10 17.61
CA ALA A 30 -26.57 13.37 17.26
C ALA A 30 -26.72 13.21 15.73
N VAL A 31 -26.43 14.27 14.97
CA VAL A 31 -26.48 14.25 13.50
C VAL A 31 -25.35 13.40 12.92
N GLU A 32 -24.13 13.47 13.48
CA GLU A 32 -23.00 12.60 13.08
C GLU A 32 -23.39 11.12 13.20
N SER A 33 -23.89 10.70 14.37
CA SER A 33 -24.34 9.33 14.60
C SER A 33 -25.49 8.92 13.67
N PHE A 34 -26.48 9.79 13.48
CA PHE A 34 -27.59 9.52 12.57
C PHE A 34 -27.12 9.26 11.13
N ILE A 35 -26.19 10.09 10.62
CA ILE A 35 -25.65 9.97 9.27
C ILE A 35 -24.80 8.71 9.13
N GLU A 36 -23.96 8.41 10.12
CA GLU A 36 -23.16 7.17 10.13
C GLU A 36 -24.06 5.94 10.02
N GLU A 37 -25.07 5.84 10.89
CA GLU A 37 -25.96 4.68 10.97
C GLU A 37 -26.88 4.54 9.75
N ASN A 38 -27.47 5.64 9.28
CA ASN A 38 -28.56 5.59 8.29
C ASN A 38 -28.11 5.87 6.85
N ILE A 39 -26.92 6.45 6.66
CA ILE A 39 -26.42 6.81 5.34
C ILE A 39 -25.11 6.07 5.04
N ILE A 40 -24.07 6.23 5.86
CA ILE A 40 -22.72 5.71 5.54
C ILE A 40 -22.69 4.18 5.54
N ASN A 41 -23.27 3.55 6.56
CA ASN A 41 -23.35 2.09 6.64
C ASN A 41 -24.12 1.46 5.46
N ARG A 42 -25.08 2.19 4.87
CA ARG A 42 -25.84 1.73 3.69
C ARG A 42 -25.08 1.88 2.38
N LEU A 43 -23.96 2.60 2.39
CA LEU A 43 -23.11 2.88 1.24
C LEU A 43 -21.74 2.18 1.35
N ASP A 44 -21.70 1.04 2.04
CA ASP A 44 -20.52 0.18 2.25
C ASP A 44 -19.29 0.92 2.82
N ASN A 45 -19.49 1.93 3.68
CA ASN A 45 -18.40 2.72 4.29
C ASN A 45 -17.43 3.38 3.29
N LYS A 46 -17.89 3.63 2.05
CA LYS A 46 -17.08 4.30 1.01
C LYS A 46 -16.92 5.82 1.22
N LEU A 47 -17.54 6.35 2.26
CA LEU A 47 -17.65 7.79 2.54
C LEU A 47 -17.08 8.11 3.92
N SER A 48 -16.50 9.29 4.06
CA SER A 48 -16.22 9.87 5.38
C SER A 48 -17.12 11.07 5.65
N LEU A 49 -17.54 11.25 6.90
CA LEU A 49 -18.28 12.42 7.35
C LEU A 49 -17.33 13.39 8.04
N GLN A 50 -17.39 14.66 7.64
CA GLN A 50 -16.81 15.76 8.41
C GLN A 50 -17.92 16.72 8.79
N ALA A 51 -18.12 16.93 10.08
CA ALA A 51 -19.03 17.95 10.57
C ALA A 51 -18.27 19.04 11.32
N ARG A 52 -18.69 20.30 11.14
CA ARG A 52 -18.13 21.45 11.85
C ARG A 52 -19.23 22.42 12.25
N VAL A 53 -19.08 23.02 13.42
CA VAL A 53 -19.86 24.21 13.82
C VAL A 53 -19.11 25.44 13.32
N LYS A 54 -19.84 26.44 12.81
CA LYS A 54 -19.24 27.67 12.30
C LYS A 54 -18.47 28.40 13.40
N GLY A 55 -17.29 28.91 13.08
CA GLY A 55 -16.47 29.69 14.01
C GLY A 55 -16.88 31.18 14.07
N PRO A 56 -16.60 31.90 15.19
CA PRO A 56 -16.94 33.31 15.35
C PRO A 56 -16.36 34.23 14.27
N SER A 57 -15.08 34.06 13.91
CA SER A 57 -14.42 34.88 12.88
C SER A 57 -15.09 34.74 11.50
N SER A 58 -15.42 33.50 11.10
CA SER A 58 -16.15 33.23 9.86
C SER A 58 -17.61 33.70 9.90
N LEU A 59 -18.21 33.79 11.09
CA LEU A 59 -19.56 34.35 11.27
C LEU A 59 -19.53 35.87 11.05
N ARG A 60 -18.62 36.59 11.72
CA ARG A 60 -18.44 38.04 11.56
C ARG A 60 -18.27 38.45 10.11
N GLU A 61 -17.36 37.79 9.42
CA GLU A 61 -17.16 37.97 7.98
C GLU A 61 -18.44 37.75 7.17
N LYS A 62 -19.18 36.69 7.47
CA LYS A 62 -20.42 36.36 6.74
C LYS A 62 -21.50 37.39 6.98
N ILE A 63 -21.66 37.90 8.21
CA ILE A 63 -22.59 38.97 8.58
C ILE A 63 -22.33 40.21 7.72
N ILE A 64 -21.07 40.64 7.64
CA ILE A 64 -20.65 41.82 6.88
C ILE A 64 -20.86 41.59 5.38
N ARG A 65 -20.34 40.48 4.84
CA ARG A 65 -20.36 40.20 3.39
C ARG A 65 -21.78 40.04 2.82
N LYS A 66 -22.69 39.47 3.60
CA LYS A 66 -24.08 39.23 3.18
C LYS A 66 -25.06 40.27 3.68
N ARG A 67 -24.57 41.29 4.41
CA ARG A 67 -25.35 42.36 5.02
C ARG A 67 -26.51 41.84 5.87
N TYR A 68 -26.23 40.83 6.69
CA TYR A 68 -27.27 40.25 7.55
C TYR A 68 -27.77 41.21 8.63
N TYR A 69 -26.93 42.19 9.00
CA TYR A 69 -27.30 43.29 9.90
C TYR A 69 -28.42 44.19 9.34
N GLU A 70 -28.71 44.15 8.04
CA GLU A 70 -29.83 44.90 7.42
C GLU A 70 -31.14 44.09 7.44
N LYS A 71 -31.07 42.79 7.76
CA LYS A 71 -32.19 41.84 7.66
C LYS A 71 -32.65 41.30 9.00
N TYR A 72 -31.81 41.41 10.02
CA TYR A 72 -32.05 40.86 11.34
C TYR A 72 -31.77 41.92 12.38
N ASP A 73 -32.79 42.26 13.15
CA ASP A 73 -32.67 43.19 14.28
C ASP A 73 -32.28 42.48 15.58
N ASN A 74 -32.42 41.15 15.62
CA ASN A 74 -32.15 40.31 16.79
C ASN A 74 -31.08 39.23 16.49
N PRO A 75 -29.93 39.24 17.20
CA PRO A 75 -28.88 38.22 17.10
C PRO A 75 -29.37 36.77 17.30
N GLU A 76 -30.32 36.54 18.21
CA GLU A 76 -30.82 35.19 18.50
C GLU A 76 -31.60 34.60 17.34
N ASN A 77 -32.45 35.42 16.70
CA ASN A 77 -33.20 35.00 15.51
C ASN A 77 -32.25 34.71 14.35
N PHE A 78 -31.21 35.54 14.18
CA PHE A 78 -30.21 35.32 13.15
C PHE A 78 -29.45 33.99 13.33
N ILE A 79 -28.99 33.69 14.55
CA ILE A 79 -28.27 32.43 14.83
C ILE A 79 -29.16 31.22 14.58
N LYS A 80 -30.44 31.27 14.99
CA LYS A 80 -31.40 30.18 14.77
C LYS A 80 -31.71 29.94 13.29
N GLU A 81 -31.73 30.99 12.47
CA GLU A 81 -32.04 30.89 11.04
C GLU A 81 -30.80 30.69 10.15
N LEU A 82 -29.59 30.66 10.72
CA LEU A 82 -28.35 30.61 9.97
C LEU A 82 -28.23 29.26 9.22
N PRO A 83 -28.31 29.24 7.87
CA PRO A 83 -28.43 27.97 7.13
C PRO A 83 -27.21 27.05 7.17
N ASP A 84 -26.01 27.59 7.42
CA ASP A 84 -24.73 26.86 7.48
C ASP A 84 -24.11 26.91 8.88
N LEU A 85 -24.95 26.97 9.92
CA LEU A 85 -24.52 26.95 11.31
C LEU A 85 -23.74 25.67 11.63
N ILE A 86 -24.32 24.52 11.26
CA ILE A 86 -23.64 23.22 11.26
C ILE A 86 -23.42 22.83 9.80
N GLY A 87 -22.15 22.73 9.41
CA GLY A 87 -21.73 22.29 8.09
C GLY A 87 -21.36 20.81 8.13
N LEU A 88 -22.01 20.01 7.30
CA LEU A 88 -21.77 18.59 7.11
C LEU A 88 -21.13 18.39 5.74
N ARG A 89 -20.14 17.50 5.65
CA ARG A 89 -19.47 17.14 4.40
C ARG A 89 -19.37 15.63 4.30
N LEU A 90 -19.99 15.07 3.27
CA LEU A 90 -19.75 13.70 2.83
C LEU A 90 -18.59 13.73 1.84
N VAL A 91 -17.48 13.11 2.23
CA VAL A 91 -16.26 13.09 1.43
C VAL A 91 -16.12 11.71 0.77
N CYS A 92 -16.10 11.69 -0.56
CA CYS A 92 -15.84 10.52 -1.39
C CYS A 92 -14.46 10.57 -2.03
N LEU A 93 -14.02 9.45 -2.61
CA LEU A 93 -12.70 9.36 -3.20
C LEU A 93 -12.65 10.13 -4.52
N LEU A 94 -13.59 9.84 -5.42
CA LEU A 94 -13.57 10.31 -6.81
C LEU A 94 -14.64 11.35 -7.07
N HIS A 95 -14.38 12.24 -8.02
CA HIS A 95 -15.34 13.25 -8.47
C HIS A 95 -16.61 12.62 -9.06
N SER A 96 -16.47 11.54 -9.84
CA SER A 96 -17.62 10.84 -10.43
C SER A 96 -18.59 10.27 -9.40
N GLU A 97 -18.12 9.99 -8.18
CA GLU A 97 -18.92 9.42 -7.09
C GLU A 97 -19.88 10.44 -6.48
N GLU A 98 -19.59 11.75 -6.54
CA GLU A 98 -20.42 12.81 -5.94
C GLU A 98 -21.89 12.72 -6.44
N LYS A 99 -22.04 12.55 -7.75
CA LYS A 99 -23.36 12.39 -8.39
C LYS A 99 -24.04 11.08 -8.03
N VAL A 100 -23.27 10.00 -7.85
CA VAL A 100 -23.80 8.69 -7.45
C VAL A 100 -24.34 8.78 -6.03
N ILE A 101 -23.58 9.36 -5.11
CA ILE A 101 -23.97 9.54 -3.70
C ILE A 101 -25.23 10.40 -3.60
N PHE A 102 -25.31 11.50 -4.37
CA PHE A 102 -26.52 12.32 -4.41
C PHE A 102 -27.77 11.53 -4.83
N ARG A 103 -27.63 10.65 -5.84
CA ARG A 103 -28.73 9.78 -6.29
C ARG A 103 -29.12 8.78 -5.21
N GLU A 104 -28.16 8.20 -4.51
CA GLU A 104 -28.44 7.27 -3.41
C GLU A 104 -29.12 7.96 -2.23
N LEU A 105 -28.67 9.15 -1.83
CA LEU A 105 -29.37 9.98 -0.84
C LEU A 105 -30.82 10.23 -1.25
N SER A 106 -31.07 10.51 -2.53
CA SER A 106 -32.43 10.72 -3.04
C SER A 106 -33.32 9.48 -2.99
N LYS A 107 -32.74 8.27 -2.95
CA LYS A 107 -33.45 7.00 -2.76
C LYS A 107 -33.67 6.65 -1.29
N ILE A 108 -32.80 7.14 -0.40
CA ILE A 108 -32.90 6.94 1.04
C ILE A 108 -34.01 7.83 1.63
N PHE A 109 -34.05 9.10 1.23
CA PHE A 109 -35.01 10.10 1.72
C PHE A 109 -36.24 10.20 0.82
N THR A 110 -37.24 9.36 1.07
CA THR A 110 -38.43 9.22 0.21
C THR A 110 -39.71 9.82 0.79
N HIS A 111 -39.83 9.95 2.12
CA HIS A 111 -41.02 10.49 2.75
C HIS A 111 -41.04 12.02 2.63
N SER A 112 -42.08 12.58 2.02
CA SER A 112 -42.17 14.02 1.77
C SER A 112 -42.81 14.77 2.94
N LEU A 113 -42.22 15.88 3.32
CA LEU A 113 -42.66 16.82 4.34
C LEU A 113 -43.08 18.15 3.69
N GLU A 114 -43.48 19.11 4.52
CA GLU A 114 -43.81 20.46 4.05
C GLU A 114 -42.62 21.17 3.38
N ARG A 115 -42.93 22.13 2.50
CA ARG A 115 -41.95 23.02 1.84
C ARG A 115 -40.88 22.28 1.02
N GLY A 116 -41.19 21.07 0.54
CA GLY A 116 -40.31 20.27 -0.33
C GLY A 116 -39.18 19.53 0.39
N PHE A 117 -39.20 19.51 1.73
CA PHE A 117 -38.26 18.68 2.51
C PHE A 117 -38.66 17.20 2.45
N LYS A 118 -37.68 16.31 2.62
CA LYS A 118 -37.88 14.86 2.73
C LYS A 118 -37.18 14.30 3.96
N CYS A 119 -37.72 13.23 4.55
CA CYS A 119 -37.10 12.49 5.66
C CYS A 119 -37.05 10.98 5.34
N LEU A 120 -36.47 10.20 6.25
CA LEU A 120 -36.48 8.74 6.15
C LEU A 120 -37.92 8.20 6.30
N PRO A 121 -38.27 7.10 5.61
CA PRO A 121 -39.56 6.46 5.79
C PRO A 121 -39.72 5.89 7.21
N GLY A 122 -40.92 5.98 7.78
CA GLY A 122 -41.25 5.41 9.09
C GLY A 122 -40.83 6.24 10.31
N VAL A 123 -40.27 7.43 10.11
CA VAL A 123 -39.92 8.36 11.18
C VAL A 123 -41.17 8.97 11.80
N ASN A 124 -41.25 8.96 13.14
CA ASN A 124 -42.27 9.70 13.86
C ASN A 124 -41.87 11.18 13.98
N THR A 125 -42.57 12.06 13.26
CA THR A 125 -42.30 13.51 13.28
C THR A 125 -42.84 14.20 14.54
N THR A 126 -43.46 13.45 15.47
CA THR A 126 -43.99 13.95 16.74
C THR A 126 -43.24 13.32 17.92
N GLY A 127 -42.38 14.12 18.56
CA GLY A 127 -41.72 13.76 19.82
C GLY A 127 -40.36 13.06 19.70
N GLU A 128 -39.97 12.57 18.51
CA GLU A 128 -38.64 12.00 18.26
C GLU A 128 -37.80 12.94 17.38
N ALA A 129 -36.47 12.88 17.57
CA ALA A 129 -35.55 13.68 16.77
C ALA A 129 -35.39 13.09 15.36
N TYR A 130 -35.38 13.94 14.33
CA TYR A 130 -35.26 13.49 12.96
C TYR A 130 -34.52 14.47 12.04
N PHE A 131 -34.00 13.91 10.95
CA PHE A 131 -33.28 14.65 9.91
C PHE A 131 -34.17 14.84 8.67
N LYS A 132 -34.26 16.08 8.19
CA LYS A 132 -34.95 16.42 6.93
C LYS A 132 -34.02 17.13 5.94
N ILE A 133 -34.19 16.84 4.66
CA ILE A 133 -33.30 17.28 3.58
C ILE A 133 -34.09 17.84 2.39
N PHE A 134 -33.58 18.88 1.74
CA PHE A 134 -34.19 19.50 0.56
C PHE A 134 -33.35 19.19 -0.69
N LEU A 135 -33.83 18.27 -1.53
CA LEU A 135 -33.05 17.69 -2.63
C LEU A 135 -33.25 18.38 -3.99
N GLU A 136 -34.20 19.29 -4.11
CA GLU A 136 -34.50 19.95 -5.39
C GLU A 136 -33.42 20.99 -5.78
N GLY A 137 -33.21 21.16 -7.08
CA GLY A 137 -32.28 22.17 -7.62
C GLY A 137 -30.78 21.82 -7.50
N GLN A 138 -30.45 20.53 -7.31
CA GLN A 138 -29.07 20.04 -7.25
C GLN A 138 -28.65 19.29 -8.53
N PRO A 139 -27.37 19.37 -8.96
CA PRO A 139 -26.30 20.21 -8.40
C PRO A 139 -26.52 21.70 -8.68
N GLU A 140 -25.96 22.55 -7.82
CA GLU A 140 -25.89 23.99 -8.04
C GLU A 140 -24.66 24.35 -8.89
N LYS A 141 -24.77 25.40 -9.72
CA LYS A 141 -23.62 25.93 -10.46
C LYS A 141 -22.84 26.94 -9.62
N GLN A 142 -21.54 26.70 -9.46
CA GLN A 142 -20.62 27.63 -8.82
C GLN A 142 -20.29 28.82 -9.74
N LYS A 143 -19.68 29.88 -9.19
CA LYS A 143 -19.26 31.07 -9.94
C LYS A 143 -18.25 30.78 -11.06
N ASN A 144 -17.48 29.71 -10.91
CA ASN A 144 -16.52 29.22 -11.90
C ASN A 144 -17.14 28.24 -12.92
N GLY A 145 -18.45 27.96 -12.83
CA GLY A 145 -19.19 27.07 -13.75
C GLY A 145 -19.20 25.59 -13.36
N GLU A 146 -18.45 25.19 -12.34
CA GLU A 146 -18.40 23.80 -11.86
C GLU A 146 -19.65 23.44 -11.03
N ASP A 147 -19.99 22.15 -10.98
CA ASP A 147 -21.12 21.63 -10.21
C ASP A 147 -20.75 21.47 -8.73
N ILE A 148 -21.67 21.85 -7.84
CA ILE A 148 -21.55 21.58 -6.40
C ILE A 148 -22.86 21.03 -5.84
N TYR A 149 -22.77 19.96 -5.07
CA TYR A 149 -23.88 19.45 -4.29
C TYR A 149 -23.88 20.13 -2.91
N ARG A 150 -24.76 21.11 -2.73
CA ARG A 150 -24.92 21.87 -1.48
C ARG A 150 -26.37 21.82 -1.06
N ILE A 151 -26.67 20.84 -0.22
CA ILE A 151 -28.03 20.45 0.11
C ILE A 151 -28.43 21.11 1.43
N LYS A 152 -29.59 21.75 1.45
CA LYS A 152 -30.15 22.31 2.68
C LYS A 152 -30.74 21.18 3.51
N CYS A 153 -30.39 21.13 4.79
CA CYS A 153 -30.93 20.14 5.72
C CYS A 153 -31.28 20.79 7.05
N MET A 154 -32.09 20.09 7.85
CA MET A 154 -32.45 20.51 9.20
C MET A 154 -32.53 19.28 10.10
N TRP A 155 -32.05 19.44 11.34
CA TRP A 155 -32.29 18.51 12.42
C TRP A 155 -33.44 19.06 13.25
N VAL A 156 -34.42 18.23 13.55
CA VAL A 156 -35.55 18.60 14.39
C VAL A 156 -35.46 17.78 15.66
N ASP A 157 -35.41 18.44 16.81
CA ASP A 157 -35.39 17.79 18.12
C ASP A 157 -36.30 18.58 19.06
N ASN A 158 -37.27 17.91 19.71
CA ASN A 158 -38.24 18.53 20.61
C ASN A 158 -38.94 19.78 20.03
N ASN A 159 -39.32 19.74 18.74
CA ASN A 159 -39.91 20.86 17.97
C ASN A 159 -38.99 22.08 17.75
N GLU A 160 -37.70 21.97 18.04
CA GLU A 160 -36.71 22.96 17.66
C GLU A 160 -36.00 22.54 16.37
N GLU A 161 -35.89 23.47 15.41
CA GLU A 161 -35.22 23.24 14.14
C GLU A 161 -33.81 23.81 14.15
N PHE A 162 -32.85 23.00 13.71
CA PHE A 162 -31.46 23.38 13.56
C PHE A 162 -31.09 23.34 12.07
N PRO A 163 -30.96 24.51 11.41
CA PRO A 163 -30.57 24.58 10.01
C PRO A 163 -29.12 24.14 9.79
N MET A 164 -28.91 23.37 8.73
CA MET A 164 -27.62 22.79 8.38
C MET A 164 -27.41 22.79 6.86
N GLU A 165 -26.14 22.68 6.49
CA GLU A 165 -25.73 22.56 5.09
C GLU A 165 -24.95 21.26 4.91
N LEU A 166 -25.45 20.36 4.06
CA LEU A 166 -24.78 19.13 3.66
C LEU A 166 -24.12 19.30 2.30
N GLN A 167 -22.80 19.15 2.25
CA GLN A 167 -22.03 19.14 1.01
C GLN A 167 -21.58 17.73 0.66
N ILE A 168 -21.62 17.38 -0.62
CA ILE A 168 -20.98 16.16 -1.14
C ILE A 168 -19.76 16.60 -1.92
N LYS A 169 -18.59 16.09 -1.57
CA LYS A 169 -17.32 16.45 -2.21
C LYS A 169 -16.39 15.24 -2.36
N SER A 170 -15.72 15.14 -3.48
CA SER A 170 -14.55 14.30 -3.65
C SER A 170 -13.35 14.88 -2.88
N LEU A 171 -12.33 14.05 -2.64
CA LEU A 171 -11.05 14.51 -2.09
C LEU A 171 -10.46 15.67 -2.90
N ILE A 172 -10.57 15.59 -4.22
CA ILE A 172 -10.05 16.60 -5.13
C ILE A 172 -10.84 17.90 -5.04
N ASN A 173 -12.17 17.85 -5.04
CA ASN A 173 -12.99 19.06 -4.89
C ASN A 173 -12.91 19.66 -3.47
N MET A 174 -12.64 18.85 -2.47
CA MET A 174 -12.31 19.32 -1.12
C MET A 174 -10.98 20.06 -1.12
N PHE A 175 -9.92 19.43 -1.64
CA PHE A 175 -8.58 19.99 -1.68
C PHE A 175 -8.53 21.29 -2.51
N TRP A 176 -9.15 21.28 -3.69
CA TRP A 176 -9.28 22.47 -4.53
C TRP A 176 -10.01 23.61 -3.80
N GLY A 177 -11.11 23.30 -3.10
CA GLY A 177 -11.86 24.31 -2.35
C GLY A 177 -11.08 24.92 -1.18
N GLU A 178 -10.27 24.12 -0.48
CA GLU A 178 -9.39 24.63 0.59
C GLU A 178 -8.19 25.41 0.01
N MET A 179 -7.61 24.99 -1.12
CA MET A 179 -6.58 25.75 -1.84
C MET A 179 -7.10 27.09 -2.34
N GLU A 180 -8.27 27.11 -2.98
CA GLU A 180 -8.93 28.33 -3.42
C GLU A 180 -9.19 29.25 -2.21
N HIS A 181 -9.67 28.71 -1.10
CA HIS A 181 -9.89 29.48 0.12
C HIS A 181 -8.59 30.04 0.71
N MET A 182 -7.49 29.29 0.71
CA MET A 182 -6.20 29.79 1.20
C MET A 182 -5.59 30.87 0.29
N LEU A 183 -5.73 30.73 -1.03
CA LEU A 183 -5.03 31.56 -2.02
C LEU A 183 -5.86 32.76 -2.49
N VAL A 184 -7.15 32.59 -2.77
CA VAL A 184 -8.03 33.65 -3.31
C VAL A 184 -8.51 34.59 -2.21
N TYR A 185 -8.66 34.10 -0.98
CA TYR A 185 -9.23 34.90 0.11
C TYR A 185 -8.24 35.92 0.70
N LYS A 186 -6.94 35.79 0.43
CA LYS A 186 -5.92 36.81 0.73
C LYS A 186 -5.55 37.63 -0.51
N ASN A 187 -6.50 38.38 -1.08
CA ASN A 187 -6.29 39.53 -1.98
C ASN A 187 -5.16 39.46 -3.04
N TYR A 188 -4.93 38.33 -3.70
CA TYR A 188 -3.96 38.26 -4.81
C TYR A 188 -4.45 38.90 -6.11
N GLN A 189 -5.75 39.13 -6.28
CA GLN A 189 -6.27 39.94 -7.40
C GLN A 189 -5.78 41.41 -7.36
N TYR A 190 -5.31 41.87 -6.21
CA TYR A 190 -4.71 43.20 -6.03
C TYR A 190 -3.17 43.17 -6.03
N LEU A 191 -2.55 41.99 -6.16
CA LEU A 191 -1.10 41.83 -6.24
C LEU A 191 -0.67 41.83 -7.71
N VAL A 192 0.43 42.54 -8.01
CA VAL A 192 1.05 42.56 -9.35
C VAL A 192 1.41 41.11 -9.73
N GLY A 193 0.86 40.61 -10.85
CA GLY A 193 1.05 39.21 -11.30
C GLY A 193 -0.18 38.29 -11.13
N SER A 194 -1.39 38.83 -10.93
CA SER A 194 -2.64 38.07 -10.81
C SER A 194 -2.88 37.03 -11.90
N ASP A 195 -2.45 37.32 -13.13
CA ASP A 195 -2.62 36.42 -14.28
C ASP A 195 -1.75 35.16 -14.15
N PHE A 196 -0.53 35.29 -13.64
CA PHE A 196 0.38 34.17 -13.37
C PHE A 196 -0.21 33.21 -12.32
N TYR A 197 -0.74 33.74 -11.21
CA TYR A 197 -1.40 32.92 -10.20
C TYR A 197 -2.69 32.26 -10.73
N GLY A 198 -3.43 32.96 -11.60
CA GLY A 198 -4.58 32.41 -12.29
C GLY A 198 -4.22 31.23 -13.19
N GLU A 199 -3.13 31.32 -13.94
CA GLU A 199 -2.61 30.23 -14.78
C GLU A 199 -2.08 29.05 -13.95
N LEU A 200 -1.34 29.31 -12.87
CA LEU A 200 -0.87 28.27 -11.97
C LEU A 200 -2.03 27.51 -11.31
N MET A 201 -3.07 28.23 -10.87
CA MET A 201 -4.29 27.62 -10.32
C MET A 201 -5.01 26.76 -11.36
N LYS A 202 -5.15 27.22 -12.61
CA LYS A 202 -5.70 26.39 -13.70
C LYS A 202 -4.87 25.13 -13.94
N THR A 203 -3.55 25.23 -13.83
CA THR A 203 -2.63 24.11 -14.01
C THR A 203 -2.81 23.07 -12.90
N ILE A 204 -2.86 23.51 -11.64
CA ILE A 204 -3.13 22.65 -10.48
C ILE A 204 -4.48 21.96 -10.64
N LEU A 205 -5.54 22.69 -11.03
CA LEU A 205 -6.85 22.10 -11.28
C LEU A 205 -6.79 21.02 -12.38
N GLY A 206 -6.04 21.27 -13.47
CA GLY A 206 -5.82 20.29 -14.53
C GLY A 206 -5.11 19.03 -14.04
N LEU A 207 -4.06 19.18 -13.21
CA LEU A 207 -3.36 18.05 -12.60
C LEU A 207 -4.26 17.24 -11.68
N LEU A 208 -5.05 17.91 -10.83
CA LEU A 208 -6.00 17.26 -9.95
C LEU A 208 -7.06 16.47 -10.75
N LYS A 209 -7.64 17.06 -11.80
CA LYS A 209 -8.59 16.36 -12.68
C LYS A 209 -7.97 15.14 -13.37
N ASN A 210 -6.70 15.23 -13.77
CA ASN A 210 -5.98 14.08 -14.34
C ASN A 210 -5.78 12.96 -13.32
N ILE A 211 -5.43 13.30 -12.08
CA ILE A 211 -5.31 12.33 -10.98
C ILE A 211 -6.67 11.65 -10.72
N ASP A 212 -7.77 12.41 -10.68
CA ASP A 212 -9.12 11.85 -10.54
C ASP A 212 -9.43 10.82 -11.64
N SER A 213 -9.18 11.18 -12.89
CA SER A 213 -9.43 10.31 -14.04
C SER A 213 -8.59 9.04 -14.02
N GLN A 214 -7.33 9.13 -13.56
CA GLN A 214 -6.46 7.95 -13.41
C GLN A 214 -6.95 7.04 -12.29
N LEU A 215 -7.33 7.60 -11.14
CA LEU A 215 -7.88 6.83 -10.01
C LEU A 215 -9.22 6.17 -10.38
N ALA A 216 -10.08 6.86 -11.15
CA ALA A 216 -11.32 6.30 -11.66
C ALA A 216 -11.06 5.14 -12.64
N GLY A 217 -10.10 5.30 -13.56
CA GLY A 217 -9.65 4.24 -14.46
C GLY A 217 -9.13 3.01 -13.70
N MET A 218 -8.37 3.24 -12.63
CA MET A 218 -7.91 2.19 -11.73
C MET A 218 -9.06 1.49 -11.02
N GLN A 219 -10.03 2.22 -10.45
CA GLN A 219 -11.18 1.59 -9.77
C GLN A 219 -11.99 0.68 -10.71
N ILE A 220 -12.13 1.06 -11.99
CA ILE A 220 -12.81 0.25 -13.01
C ILE A 220 -12.00 -1.00 -13.36
N GLN A 221 -10.68 -0.88 -13.55
CA GLN A 221 -9.80 -2.02 -13.81
C GLN A 221 -9.74 -2.98 -12.62
N LEU A 222 -9.66 -2.44 -11.40
CA LEU A 222 -9.66 -3.20 -10.17
C LEU A 222 -11.02 -3.87 -9.89
N GLY A 223 -12.14 -3.25 -10.26
CA GLY A 223 -13.48 -3.81 -10.06
C GLY A 223 -13.83 -5.00 -10.96
N THR A 224 -13.07 -5.25 -12.04
CA THR A 224 -13.41 -6.21 -13.10
C THR A 224 -12.56 -7.49 -13.09
N LYS A 225 -11.56 -7.60 -12.21
CA LYS A 225 -10.56 -8.70 -12.23
C LYS A 225 -10.55 -9.55 -10.96
N ASP A 226 -9.96 -10.75 -11.04
CA ASP A 226 -9.77 -11.65 -9.90
C ASP A 226 -8.93 -10.98 -8.77
N PRO A 227 -9.11 -11.38 -7.50
CA PRO A 227 -8.35 -10.85 -6.36
C PRO A 227 -6.84 -10.80 -6.56
N HIS A 228 -6.27 -11.85 -7.13
CA HIS A 228 -4.84 -11.98 -7.32
C HIS A 228 -4.35 -11.00 -8.40
N SER A 229 -5.06 -10.88 -9.52
CA SER A 229 -4.77 -9.93 -10.60
C SER A 229 -4.86 -8.48 -10.14
N GLN A 230 -5.80 -8.13 -9.25
CA GLN A 230 -5.90 -6.77 -8.71
C GLN A 230 -4.67 -6.39 -7.87
N ILE A 231 -4.22 -7.30 -7.00
CA ILE A 231 -3.04 -7.08 -6.15
C ILE A 231 -1.78 -6.91 -7.01
N GLN A 232 -1.65 -7.71 -8.08
CA GLN A 232 -0.53 -7.59 -9.02
C GLN A 232 -0.53 -6.24 -9.75
N GLU A 233 -1.69 -5.72 -10.14
CA GLU A 233 -1.80 -4.39 -10.76
C GLU A 233 -1.44 -3.26 -9.79
N ILE A 234 -1.87 -3.36 -8.52
CA ILE A 234 -1.49 -2.40 -7.49
C ILE A 234 0.04 -2.42 -7.29
N LYS A 235 0.66 -3.61 -7.23
CA LYS A 235 2.13 -3.74 -7.16
C LYS A 235 2.81 -3.07 -8.35
N GLN A 236 2.34 -3.31 -9.57
CA GLN A 236 2.86 -2.69 -10.79
C GLN A 236 2.68 -1.16 -10.80
N MET A 237 1.57 -0.66 -10.26
CA MET A 237 1.33 0.78 -10.13
C MET A 237 2.36 1.43 -9.20
N VAL A 238 2.60 0.87 -8.02
CA VAL A 238 3.60 1.43 -7.08
C VAL A 238 5.01 1.31 -7.65
N ALA A 239 5.33 0.20 -8.34
CA ALA A 239 6.60 0.05 -9.06
C ALA A 239 6.77 1.13 -10.15
N LYS A 240 5.72 1.41 -10.93
CA LYS A 240 5.72 2.48 -11.94
C LYS A 240 5.87 3.87 -11.30
N PHE A 241 5.21 4.11 -10.17
CA PHE A 241 5.35 5.35 -9.43
C PHE A 241 6.78 5.54 -8.89
N MET A 242 7.41 4.48 -8.37
CA MET A 242 8.84 4.48 -8.00
C MET A 242 9.72 4.80 -9.21
N TYR A 243 9.46 4.17 -10.35
CA TYR A 243 10.18 4.44 -11.60
C TYR A 243 10.07 5.92 -11.98
N ASP A 244 8.86 6.47 -12.06
CA ASP A 244 8.65 7.87 -12.47
C ASP A 244 9.26 8.88 -11.50
N THR A 245 9.37 8.51 -10.22
CA THR A 245 9.92 9.40 -9.18
C THR A 245 11.44 9.31 -9.07
N TYR A 246 12.00 8.09 -9.08
CA TYR A 246 13.43 7.86 -8.83
C TYR A 246 14.27 7.81 -10.09
N GLN A 247 13.74 7.28 -11.20
CA GLN A 247 14.52 7.05 -12.41
C GLN A 247 15.20 8.32 -12.94
N PRO A 248 14.53 9.51 -13.03
CA PRO A 248 15.19 10.71 -13.52
C PRO A 248 16.39 11.15 -12.68
N ASN A 249 16.29 10.96 -11.35
CA ASN A 249 17.38 11.29 -10.43
C ASN A 249 18.52 10.27 -10.54
N ILE A 250 18.21 8.98 -10.70
CA ILE A 250 19.21 7.93 -10.91
C ILE A 250 19.96 8.15 -12.23
N ASP A 251 19.25 8.47 -13.31
CA ASP A 251 19.86 8.75 -14.61
C ASP A 251 20.81 9.96 -14.53
N LEU A 252 20.45 10.98 -13.74
CA LEU A 252 21.31 12.14 -13.49
C LEU A 252 22.58 11.76 -12.70
N LEU A 253 22.43 10.95 -11.64
CA LEU A 253 23.53 10.49 -10.80
C LEU A 253 24.52 9.62 -11.60
N LEU A 254 24.00 8.71 -12.42
CA LEU A 254 24.79 7.80 -13.25
C LEU A 254 25.29 8.42 -14.55
N LYS A 255 24.69 9.55 -14.97
CA LYS A 255 24.91 10.20 -16.27
C LYS A 255 24.63 9.26 -17.45
N CYS A 256 23.71 8.32 -17.29
CA CYS A 256 23.27 7.39 -18.32
C CYS A 256 21.83 6.94 -18.07
N ASN A 257 21.13 6.52 -19.12
CA ASN A 257 19.79 5.96 -18.99
C ASN A 257 19.90 4.46 -18.69
N LEU A 258 19.66 4.08 -17.44
CA LEU A 258 19.72 2.70 -16.98
C LEU A 258 18.33 2.18 -16.63
N ASP A 259 17.95 1.01 -17.12
CA ASP A 259 16.64 0.45 -16.81
C ASP A 259 16.62 -0.25 -15.43
N CYS A 260 16.17 0.47 -14.40
CA CYS A 260 16.12 -0.04 -13.02
C CYS A 260 14.80 -0.74 -12.66
N ARG A 261 13.98 -1.16 -13.63
CA ARG A 261 12.67 -1.81 -13.35
C ARG A 261 12.76 -2.99 -12.38
N GLU A 262 13.78 -3.84 -12.55
CA GLU A 262 13.99 -4.99 -11.67
C GLU A 262 14.25 -4.60 -10.20
N VAL A 263 14.85 -3.43 -9.97
CA VAL A 263 15.11 -2.91 -8.62
C VAL A 263 13.81 -2.50 -7.96
N TYR A 264 12.94 -1.77 -8.67
CA TYR A 264 11.65 -1.35 -8.14
C TYR A 264 10.75 -2.56 -7.87
N ASP A 265 10.73 -3.53 -8.77
CA ASP A 265 9.98 -4.78 -8.58
C ASP A 265 10.49 -5.55 -7.35
N ALA A 266 11.80 -5.57 -7.09
CA ALA A 266 12.38 -6.21 -5.92
C ALA A 266 11.97 -5.52 -4.61
N ILE A 267 11.97 -4.18 -4.58
CA ILE A 267 11.51 -3.41 -3.41
C ILE A 267 10.03 -3.68 -3.15
N ILE A 268 9.19 -3.63 -4.19
CA ILE A 268 7.76 -3.92 -4.08
C ILE A 268 7.53 -5.35 -3.61
N PHE A 269 8.26 -6.32 -4.14
CA PHE A 269 8.16 -7.70 -3.70
C PHE A 269 8.49 -7.84 -2.21
N ALA A 270 9.56 -7.19 -1.74
CA ALA A 270 9.95 -7.22 -0.33
C ALA A 270 8.94 -6.49 0.58
N GLU A 271 8.43 -5.33 0.19
CA GLU A 271 7.52 -4.51 1.01
C GLU A 271 6.05 -4.98 1.01
N MET A 272 5.59 -5.60 -0.08
CA MET A 272 4.17 -5.91 -0.32
C MET A 272 3.85 -7.41 -0.32
N LYS A 273 4.60 -8.21 0.45
CA LYS A 273 4.48 -9.68 0.48
C LYS A 273 3.11 -10.17 0.98
N ASN A 274 2.59 -9.60 2.07
CA ASN A 274 1.34 -10.03 2.73
C ASN A 274 0.18 -9.06 2.49
N ILE A 275 0.08 -8.53 1.27
CA ILE A 275 -1.04 -7.69 0.88
C ILE A 275 -2.30 -8.54 0.71
N SER A 276 -3.37 -8.10 1.35
CA SER A 276 -4.73 -8.52 1.11
C SER A 276 -5.50 -7.40 0.43
N ARG A 277 -6.66 -7.71 -0.15
CA ARG A 277 -7.54 -6.69 -0.73
C ARG A 277 -7.87 -5.55 0.23
N ALA A 278 -8.05 -5.86 1.52
CA ALA A 278 -8.45 -4.89 2.52
C ALA A 278 -7.35 -3.87 2.85
N ASN A 279 -6.07 -4.26 2.75
CA ASN A 279 -4.94 -3.41 3.13
C ASN A 279 -4.10 -2.92 1.94
N ALA A 280 -4.37 -3.39 0.71
CA ALA A 280 -3.55 -3.09 -0.47
C ALA A 280 -3.38 -1.58 -0.71
N LEU A 281 -4.49 -0.83 -0.67
CA LEU A 281 -4.48 0.62 -0.87
C LEU A 281 -3.78 1.36 0.27
N GLN A 282 -3.98 0.91 1.51
CA GLN A 282 -3.33 1.53 2.68
C GLN A 282 -1.81 1.36 2.62
N ILE A 283 -1.32 0.15 2.36
CA ILE A 283 0.12 -0.12 2.24
C ILE A 283 0.73 0.65 1.06
N SER A 284 0.02 0.68 -0.07
CA SER A 284 0.44 1.47 -1.24
C SER A 284 0.54 2.95 -0.92
N SER A 285 -0.44 3.51 -0.20
CA SER A 285 -0.43 4.90 0.25
C SER A 285 0.75 5.20 1.19
N GLN A 286 1.06 4.29 2.12
CA GLN A 286 2.23 4.42 3.00
C GLN A 286 3.55 4.42 2.22
N LEU A 287 3.70 3.53 1.24
CA LEU A 287 4.88 3.48 0.37
C LEU A 287 4.99 4.74 -0.50
N ILE A 288 3.90 5.18 -1.13
CA ILE A 288 3.86 6.43 -1.91
C ILE A 288 4.24 7.63 -1.05
N SER A 289 3.70 7.72 0.17
CA SER A 289 4.07 8.77 1.11
C SER A 289 5.55 8.73 1.44
N LYS A 290 6.15 7.55 1.65
CA LYS A 290 7.61 7.42 1.89
C LYS A 290 8.41 7.87 0.67
N ILE A 291 7.98 7.50 -0.53
CA ILE A 291 8.64 7.87 -1.79
C ILE A 291 8.69 9.39 -1.97
N LEU A 292 7.64 10.09 -1.55
CA LEU A 292 7.50 11.55 -1.68
C LEU A 292 8.20 12.35 -0.58
N THR A 293 8.74 11.73 0.48
CA THR A 293 9.22 12.46 1.67
C THR A 293 10.48 13.29 1.45
N ARG A 294 11.44 12.82 0.64
CA ARG A 294 12.67 13.56 0.30
C ARG A 294 13.30 13.09 -1.01
N PRO A 295 14.01 13.96 -1.75
CA PRO A 295 14.76 13.57 -2.94
C PRO A 295 15.95 12.67 -2.58
N ILE A 296 16.36 11.83 -3.55
CA ILE A 296 17.55 10.97 -3.42
C ILE A 296 18.83 11.76 -3.69
N THR A 297 19.90 11.38 -3.00
CA THR A 297 21.23 12.01 -3.06
C THR A 297 22.33 10.97 -3.19
N GLU A 298 23.53 11.36 -3.63
CA GLU A 298 24.68 10.44 -3.76
C GLU A 298 25.02 9.71 -2.46
N THR A 299 24.86 10.38 -1.32
CA THR A 299 25.15 9.82 0.01
C THR A 299 24.21 8.68 0.40
N ASP A 300 23.03 8.56 -0.22
CA ASP A 300 22.09 7.48 0.04
C ASP A 300 22.59 6.11 -0.49
N PHE A 301 23.67 6.10 -1.27
CA PHE A 301 24.23 4.91 -1.93
C PHE A 301 25.66 4.55 -1.46
N ILE A 302 26.06 5.07 -0.29
CA ILE A 302 27.36 4.83 0.36
C ILE A 302 27.13 4.02 1.65
N PHE A 303 27.85 2.90 1.83
CA PHE A 303 27.60 1.93 2.93
C PHE A 303 28.87 1.51 3.69
N ASP A 304 29.91 2.35 3.72
CA ASP A 304 31.28 2.00 4.13
C ASP A 304 31.44 1.55 5.61
N ASP A 305 30.43 1.75 6.47
CA ASP A 305 30.50 1.49 7.92
C ASP A 305 29.58 0.37 8.43
N VAL A 306 28.95 -0.41 7.55
CA VAL A 306 28.01 -1.47 7.99
C VAL A 306 28.77 -2.73 8.40
N ARG A 307 28.74 -3.07 9.70
CA ARG A 307 29.23 -4.36 10.22
C ARG A 307 28.04 -5.21 10.66
N LEU A 308 27.90 -6.40 10.09
CA LEU A 308 26.85 -7.33 10.50
C LEU A 308 27.30 -8.09 11.74
N GLY A 309 26.48 -8.09 12.80
CA GLY A 309 26.63 -9.03 13.90
C GLY A 309 26.37 -10.44 13.39
N PHE A 310 27.35 -11.34 13.54
CA PHE A 310 27.26 -12.71 13.03
C PHE A 310 26.42 -13.61 13.96
N THR A 311 25.30 -14.08 13.43
CA THR A 311 24.64 -15.32 13.82
C THR A 311 24.68 -16.27 12.62
N ASN A 312 24.80 -17.58 12.84
CA ASN A 312 25.04 -18.57 11.77
C ASN A 312 23.83 -18.85 10.85
N SER A 313 22.82 -17.98 10.81
CA SER A 313 21.60 -18.17 10.00
C SER A 313 21.84 -17.96 8.49
N GLN A 314 20.96 -18.52 7.66
CA GLN A 314 21.06 -18.39 6.20
C GLN A 314 20.63 -16.99 5.72
N GLU A 315 19.69 -16.36 6.41
CA GLU A 315 19.27 -14.98 6.19
C GLU A 315 20.43 -14.01 6.37
N GLU A 316 21.25 -14.18 7.41
CA GLU A 316 22.39 -13.30 7.65
C GLU A 316 23.55 -13.56 6.71
N LYS A 317 23.78 -14.82 6.32
CA LYS A 317 24.69 -15.14 5.21
C LYS A 317 24.23 -14.42 3.94
N LEU A 318 22.95 -14.50 3.59
CA LEU A 318 22.40 -13.82 2.42
C LEU A 318 22.54 -12.29 2.54
N ALA A 319 22.25 -11.72 3.71
CA ALA A 319 22.42 -10.29 3.98
C ALA A 319 23.88 -9.84 3.82
N SER A 320 24.84 -10.67 4.23
CA SER A 320 26.28 -10.42 4.03
C SER A 320 26.63 -10.35 2.54
N HIS A 321 26.13 -11.30 1.74
CA HIS A 321 26.33 -11.29 0.29
C HIS A 321 25.66 -10.08 -0.37
N PHE A 322 24.46 -9.68 0.08
CA PHE A 322 23.80 -8.46 -0.43
C PHE A 322 24.60 -7.21 -0.11
N LEU A 323 25.18 -7.11 1.09
CA LEU A 323 26.03 -5.99 1.48
C LEU A 323 27.31 -5.94 0.64
N GLU A 324 27.94 -7.09 0.38
CA GLU A 324 29.09 -7.18 -0.53
C GLU A 324 28.72 -6.71 -1.95
N LEU A 325 27.57 -7.14 -2.48
CA LEU A 325 27.09 -6.73 -3.79
C LEU A 325 26.76 -5.23 -3.84
N ALA A 326 26.11 -4.68 -2.82
CA ALA A 326 25.80 -3.26 -2.72
C ALA A 326 27.07 -2.39 -2.63
N ASN A 327 28.13 -2.88 -1.99
CA ASN A 327 29.44 -2.23 -1.93
C ASN A 327 30.31 -2.48 -3.16
N SER A 328 29.95 -3.45 -4.00
CA SER A 328 30.67 -3.76 -5.23
C SER A 328 30.40 -2.75 -6.35
N LYS A 329 30.87 -3.08 -7.56
CA LYS A 329 30.57 -2.34 -8.80
C LYS A 329 29.18 -2.66 -9.38
N ASP A 330 28.43 -3.55 -8.75
CA ASP A 330 27.07 -3.86 -9.16
C ASP A 330 26.11 -2.73 -8.76
N ILE A 331 25.74 -1.95 -9.77
CA ILE A 331 24.93 -0.74 -9.58
C ILE A 331 23.48 -1.07 -9.20
N PHE A 332 22.95 -2.21 -9.63
CA PHE A 332 21.57 -2.57 -9.35
C PHE A 332 21.39 -2.92 -7.87
N TRP A 333 22.31 -3.71 -7.30
CA TRP A 333 22.30 -4.00 -5.87
C TRP A 333 22.55 -2.75 -5.01
N ARG A 334 23.44 -1.86 -5.46
CA ARG A 334 23.69 -0.58 -4.79
C ARG A 334 22.43 0.29 -4.74
N ILE A 335 21.73 0.42 -5.87
CA ILE A 335 20.47 1.18 -5.95
C ILE A 335 19.38 0.51 -5.11
N LEU A 336 19.23 -0.82 -5.22
CA LEU A 336 18.25 -1.59 -4.45
C LEU A 336 18.39 -1.34 -2.96
N PHE A 337 19.59 -1.49 -2.42
CA PHE A 337 19.80 -1.32 -0.99
C PHE A 337 19.65 0.14 -0.55
N GLY A 338 20.16 1.10 -1.34
CA GLY A 338 20.00 2.54 -1.03
C GLY A 338 18.55 2.97 -0.97
N LEU A 339 17.75 2.61 -1.98
CA LEU A 339 16.31 2.93 -2.01
C LEU A 339 15.52 2.21 -0.90
N PHE A 340 15.82 0.93 -0.64
CA PHE A 340 15.18 0.18 0.43
C PHE A 340 15.46 0.82 1.81
N ASN A 341 16.67 1.33 2.03
CA ASN A 341 17.04 2.04 3.25
C ASN A 341 16.30 3.38 3.40
N ILE A 342 16.09 4.12 2.30
CA ILE A 342 15.29 5.35 2.31
C ILE A 342 13.85 5.05 2.76
N HIS A 343 13.25 3.97 2.29
CA HIS A 343 11.87 3.59 2.68
C HIS A 343 11.77 3.09 4.12
N ASN A 344 12.90 2.68 4.72
CA ASN A 344 12.98 2.15 6.07
C ASN A 344 13.94 2.96 6.96
N SER A 345 13.91 4.29 6.81
CA SER A 345 14.83 5.21 7.49
C SER A 345 14.75 5.22 9.02
N ALA A 346 13.74 4.59 9.61
CA ALA A 346 13.62 4.41 11.06
C ALA A 346 14.57 3.34 11.61
N ASN A 347 15.07 2.46 10.75
CA ASN A 347 15.94 1.34 11.11
C ASN A 347 17.41 1.68 10.81
N THR A 348 18.33 0.88 11.35
CA THR A 348 19.75 0.93 10.97
C THR A 348 19.97 0.23 9.62
N LEU A 349 21.09 0.53 8.95
CA LEU A 349 21.50 -0.17 7.72
C LEU A 349 21.62 -1.68 7.92
N GLU A 350 22.17 -2.12 9.05
CA GLU A 350 22.26 -3.55 9.42
C GLU A 350 20.86 -4.18 9.51
N THR A 351 19.92 -3.54 10.20
CA THR A 351 18.56 -4.06 10.31
C THR A 351 17.88 -4.13 8.95
N ASN A 352 18.09 -3.13 8.08
CA ASN A 352 17.47 -3.07 6.76
C ASN A 352 18.02 -4.13 5.80
N ILE A 353 19.33 -4.40 5.77
CA ILE A 353 19.88 -5.44 4.90
C ILE A 353 19.46 -6.84 5.35
N LYS A 354 19.39 -7.08 6.67
CA LYS A 354 18.85 -8.33 7.24
C LYS A 354 17.38 -8.49 6.87
N LEU A 355 16.57 -7.44 7.03
CA LEU A 355 15.16 -7.44 6.67
C LEU A 355 14.94 -7.71 5.18
N LEU A 356 15.73 -7.10 4.30
CA LEU A 356 15.68 -7.34 2.85
C LEU A 356 16.00 -8.81 2.53
N ALA A 357 17.07 -9.36 3.12
CA ALA A 357 17.47 -10.76 2.92
C ALA A 357 16.37 -11.73 3.38
N THR A 358 15.80 -11.52 4.57
CA THR A 358 14.70 -12.34 5.08
C THR A 358 13.50 -12.31 4.14
N ARG A 359 13.06 -11.11 3.73
CA ARG A 359 11.87 -10.93 2.86
C ARG A 359 12.06 -11.51 1.46
N LEU A 360 13.27 -11.46 0.89
CA LEU A 360 13.56 -12.06 -0.41
C LEU A 360 13.71 -13.58 -0.33
N LEU A 361 14.37 -14.12 0.70
CA LEU A 361 14.51 -15.58 0.91
C LEU A 361 13.16 -16.26 1.13
N GLU A 362 12.26 -15.53 1.77
CA GLU A 362 10.88 -15.90 2.02
C GLU A 362 10.06 -16.29 0.76
N ALA A 363 10.56 -15.95 -0.43
CA ALA A 363 10.00 -16.37 -1.72
C ALA A 363 10.04 -17.89 -1.97
N TYR A 364 10.97 -18.59 -1.31
CA TYR A 364 11.30 -19.99 -1.57
C TYR A 364 10.86 -20.93 -0.45
N ILE A 365 10.40 -20.41 0.68
CA ILE A 365 10.07 -21.21 1.87
C ILE A 365 8.56 -21.51 2.00
N GLY A 366 7.78 -21.29 0.94
CA GLY A 366 6.32 -21.49 0.97
C GLY A 366 5.89 -22.92 1.31
N PHE A 367 6.76 -23.91 1.06
CA PHE A 367 6.55 -25.32 1.39
C PHE A 367 6.54 -25.61 2.90
N GLN A 368 7.06 -24.70 3.73
CA GLN A 368 7.15 -24.90 5.19
C GLN A 368 5.79 -25.23 5.82
N ALA A 369 4.68 -24.71 5.27
CA ALA A 369 3.34 -24.98 5.77
C ALA A 369 2.92 -26.45 5.67
N ASN A 370 3.61 -27.23 4.84
CA ASN A 370 3.33 -28.66 4.66
C ASN A 370 4.12 -29.54 5.65
N LEU A 371 5.17 -29.00 6.29
CA LEU A 371 6.07 -29.75 7.14
C LEU A 371 5.67 -29.67 8.62
N ASP A 372 5.76 -30.80 9.33
CA ASP A 372 5.75 -30.82 10.81
C ASP A 372 6.99 -30.11 11.40
N THR A 373 6.77 -28.98 12.08
CA THR A 373 7.84 -28.15 12.67
C THR A 373 8.47 -28.77 13.93
N ASP A 374 7.81 -29.74 14.56
CA ASP A 374 8.31 -30.42 15.75
C ASP A 374 9.15 -31.66 15.38
N ASN A 375 9.16 -32.07 14.11
CA ASN A 375 9.97 -33.18 13.60
C ASN A 375 11.37 -32.71 13.19
N ASN A 376 12.41 -33.37 13.74
CA ASN A 376 13.81 -33.02 13.48
C ASN A 376 14.24 -33.21 12.01
N GLY A 377 13.76 -34.27 11.36
CA GLY A 377 14.06 -34.54 9.95
C GLY A 377 13.44 -33.51 9.01
N HIS A 378 12.19 -33.13 9.27
CA HIS A 378 11.53 -32.02 8.56
C HIS A 378 12.23 -30.67 8.79
N LEU A 379 12.72 -30.41 10.01
CA LEU A 379 13.51 -29.22 10.29
C LEU A 379 14.83 -29.22 9.49
N SER A 380 15.50 -30.38 9.38
CA SER A 380 16.69 -30.54 8.54
C SER A 380 16.40 -30.40 7.05
N LEU A 381 15.25 -30.87 6.56
CA LEU A 381 14.79 -30.65 5.19
C LEU A 381 14.64 -29.14 4.91
N PHE A 382 13.93 -28.44 5.79
CA PHE A 382 13.72 -27.00 5.70
C PHE A 382 15.04 -26.20 5.71
N ASN A 383 15.93 -26.48 6.67
CA ASN A 383 17.23 -25.82 6.77
C ASN A 383 18.15 -26.14 5.59
N GLY A 384 18.14 -27.40 5.14
CA GLY A 384 18.91 -27.86 3.98
C GLY A 384 18.49 -27.13 2.70
N ILE A 385 17.19 -26.99 2.45
CA ILE A 385 16.69 -26.24 1.29
C ILE A 385 17.14 -24.77 1.36
N LYS A 386 17.06 -24.13 2.54
CA LYS A 386 17.56 -22.75 2.72
C LYS A 386 19.06 -22.63 2.41
N ILE A 387 19.87 -23.61 2.85
CA ILE A 387 21.31 -23.67 2.50
C ILE A 387 21.48 -23.71 0.98
N GLY A 388 20.74 -24.58 0.29
CA GLY A 388 20.87 -24.74 -1.15
C GLY A 388 20.48 -23.50 -1.94
N VAL A 389 19.37 -22.86 -1.58
CA VAL A 389 18.90 -21.60 -2.19
C VAL A 389 19.94 -20.48 -2.03
N VAL A 390 20.53 -20.34 -0.83
CA VAL A 390 21.55 -19.31 -0.58
C VAL A 390 22.88 -19.63 -1.29
N LYS A 391 23.32 -20.90 -1.29
CA LYS A 391 24.53 -21.35 -2.02
C LYS A 391 24.37 -21.09 -3.53
N ALA A 392 23.21 -21.41 -4.11
CA ALA A 392 22.94 -21.19 -5.53
C ALA A 392 22.91 -19.69 -5.89
N PHE A 393 22.27 -18.86 -5.06
CA PHE A 393 22.29 -17.41 -5.25
C PHE A 393 23.72 -16.86 -5.22
N ASN A 394 24.59 -17.35 -4.34
CA ASN A 394 25.98 -16.88 -4.26
C ASN A 394 26.77 -17.12 -5.56
N GLN A 395 26.39 -18.09 -6.39
CA GLN A 395 26.99 -18.23 -7.73
C GLN A 395 26.33 -17.33 -8.77
N TYR A 396 25.02 -17.11 -8.66
CA TYR A 396 24.22 -16.41 -9.67
C TYR A 396 24.26 -14.87 -9.54
N LYS A 397 24.14 -14.34 -8.31
CA LYS A 397 24.32 -12.94 -7.91
C LYS A 397 23.40 -11.86 -8.56
N LYS A 398 22.39 -12.24 -9.35
CA LYS A 398 21.44 -11.26 -9.96
C LYS A 398 20.12 -11.16 -9.19
N ILE A 399 19.51 -9.97 -9.22
CA ILE A 399 18.24 -9.66 -8.52
C ILE A 399 17.07 -10.50 -9.05
N ASP A 400 17.05 -10.78 -10.36
CA ASP A 400 16.01 -11.56 -11.02
C ASP A 400 15.89 -13.02 -10.53
N TYR A 401 16.84 -13.48 -9.69
CA TYR A 401 16.69 -14.70 -8.91
C TYR A 401 15.40 -14.65 -8.08
N PHE A 402 15.21 -13.56 -7.32
CA PHE A 402 14.14 -13.41 -6.33
C PHE A 402 12.82 -12.89 -6.90
N LEU A 403 12.81 -12.38 -8.13
CA LEU A 403 11.63 -11.72 -8.69
C LEU A 403 10.56 -12.73 -9.10
N PRO A 404 9.26 -12.39 -8.90
CA PRO A 404 8.14 -13.24 -9.30
C PRO A 404 8.07 -13.35 -10.83
N GLY A 405 8.74 -14.36 -11.37
CA GLY A 405 8.90 -14.58 -12.80
C GLY A 405 9.20 -16.04 -13.13
N GLY A 406 9.63 -16.30 -14.37
CA GLY A 406 9.90 -17.67 -14.83
C GLY A 406 10.95 -18.40 -13.99
N LYS A 407 12.03 -17.71 -13.58
CA LYS A 407 13.13 -18.32 -12.81
C LYS A 407 12.69 -18.74 -11.41
N GLN A 408 12.16 -17.81 -10.61
CA GLN A 408 11.66 -18.10 -9.27
C GLN A 408 10.61 -19.23 -9.29
N LYS A 409 9.69 -19.22 -10.26
CA LYS A 409 8.70 -20.30 -10.41
C LYS A 409 9.35 -21.67 -10.65
N ARG A 410 10.34 -21.75 -11.54
CA ARG A 410 11.06 -23.00 -11.83
C ARG A 410 11.87 -23.49 -10.62
N ILE A 411 12.48 -22.58 -9.87
CA ILE A 411 13.14 -22.90 -8.59
C ILE A 411 12.14 -23.43 -7.56
N ASN A 412 10.97 -22.79 -7.43
CA ASN A 412 9.91 -23.27 -6.53
C ASN A 412 9.37 -24.65 -6.95
N THR A 413 9.29 -24.95 -8.25
CA THR A 413 8.97 -26.29 -8.73
C THR A 413 10.02 -27.30 -8.28
N ILE A 414 11.31 -27.01 -8.47
CA ILE A 414 12.42 -27.86 -7.98
C ILE A 414 12.29 -28.13 -6.48
N ILE A 415 12.09 -27.08 -5.69
CA ILE A 415 11.96 -27.20 -4.23
C ILE A 415 10.76 -28.07 -3.86
N ASN A 416 9.59 -27.83 -4.47
CA ASN A 416 8.38 -28.60 -4.16
C ASN A 416 8.51 -30.06 -4.59
N ASP A 417 9.09 -30.33 -5.76
CA ASP A 417 9.34 -31.69 -6.24
C ASP A 417 10.30 -32.42 -5.29
N PHE A 418 11.36 -31.74 -4.83
CA PHE A 418 12.29 -32.29 -3.84
C PHE A 418 11.60 -32.58 -2.51
N VAL A 419 10.79 -31.65 -1.98
CA VAL A 419 10.06 -31.85 -0.72
C VAL A 419 9.13 -33.06 -0.84
N ASN A 420 8.28 -33.10 -1.87
CA ASN A 420 7.31 -34.19 -2.06
C ASN A 420 7.97 -35.57 -2.17
N ASN A 421 9.17 -35.65 -2.75
CA ASN A 421 9.88 -36.91 -2.93
C ASN A 421 10.66 -37.38 -1.70
N ASN A 422 10.91 -36.52 -0.71
CA ASN A 422 11.82 -36.82 0.40
C ASN A 422 11.21 -36.59 1.79
N GLU A 423 10.02 -35.98 1.91
CA GLU A 423 9.40 -35.66 3.20
C GLU A 423 9.17 -36.91 4.06
N GLU A 424 8.55 -37.95 3.50
CA GLU A 424 8.24 -39.19 4.23
C GLU A 424 9.50 -39.92 4.71
N ASP A 425 10.51 -40.03 3.85
CA ASP A 425 11.78 -40.71 4.18
C ASP A 425 12.58 -39.97 5.25
N LEU A 426 12.53 -38.63 5.23
CA LEU A 426 13.23 -37.80 6.20
C LEU A 426 12.51 -37.74 7.55
N PHE A 427 11.19 -38.02 7.62
CA PHE A 427 10.41 -37.96 8.85
C PHE A 427 10.97 -38.87 9.96
N GLU A 428 11.47 -40.05 9.61
CA GLU A 428 12.00 -41.05 10.54
C GLU A 428 13.44 -40.77 11.01
N ILE A 429 14.10 -39.73 10.45
CA ILE A 429 15.51 -39.47 10.73
C ILE A 429 15.70 -38.61 11.98
N THR A 430 16.50 -39.13 12.92
CA THR A 430 16.79 -38.47 14.20
C THR A 430 18.28 -38.23 14.45
N SER A 431 19.17 -38.64 13.54
CA SER A 431 20.62 -38.55 13.72
C SER A 431 21.32 -37.94 12.49
N GLN A 432 22.54 -37.43 12.67
CA GLN A 432 23.35 -36.80 11.61
C GLN A 432 22.68 -35.60 10.89
N LEU A 433 21.78 -34.91 11.60
CA LEU A 433 20.97 -33.79 11.09
C LEU A 433 21.82 -32.72 10.37
N ASP A 434 22.93 -32.30 10.95
CA ASP A 434 23.84 -31.31 10.32
C ASP A 434 24.45 -31.79 8.99
N SER A 435 24.76 -33.09 8.87
CA SER A 435 25.29 -33.67 7.64
C SER A 435 24.21 -33.75 6.57
N ILE A 436 22.99 -34.12 6.98
CA ILE A 436 21.81 -34.19 6.10
C ILE A 436 21.46 -32.79 5.57
N GLU A 437 21.42 -31.77 6.42
CA GLU A 437 21.20 -30.38 6.01
C GLU A 437 22.19 -29.93 4.92
N LYS A 438 23.48 -30.26 5.09
CA LYS A 438 24.51 -29.92 4.11
C LYS A 438 24.34 -30.67 2.79
N ILE A 439 23.94 -31.94 2.84
CA ILE A 439 23.71 -32.76 1.66
C ILE A 439 22.50 -32.24 0.90
N ILE A 440 21.36 -32.06 1.56
CA ILE A 440 20.16 -31.45 0.96
C ILE A 440 20.52 -30.10 0.36
N GLY A 441 21.26 -29.27 1.08
CA GLY A 441 21.74 -27.99 0.58
C GLY A 441 22.60 -28.10 -0.68
N ASN A 442 23.47 -29.11 -0.78
CA ASN A 442 24.25 -29.34 -1.99
C ASN A 442 23.37 -29.82 -3.14
N LEU A 443 22.47 -30.79 -2.93
CA LEU A 443 21.58 -31.32 -3.97
C LEU A 443 20.69 -30.20 -4.56
N ILE A 444 20.00 -29.45 -3.69
CA ILE A 444 19.17 -28.30 -4.10
C ILE A 444 20.00 -27.25 -4.85
N CYS A 445 21.22 -26.96 -4.36
CA CYS A 445 22.12 -26.03 -5.04
C CYS A 445 22.47 -26.50 -6.45
N MET A 446 22.71 -27.80 -6.65
CA MET A 446 23.02 -28.36 -7.97
C MET A 446 21.85 -28.22 -8.94
N GLU A 447 20.64 -28.60 -8.49
CA GLU A 447 19.44 -28.51 -9.31
C GLU A 447 19.14 -27.07 -9.73
N ILE A 448 19.26 -26.12 -8.80
CA ILE A 448 19.07 -24.70 -9.09
C ILE A 448 20.16 -24.18 -10.04
N GLN A 449 21.43 -24.54 -9.85
CA GLN A 449 22.51 -24.08 -10.73
C GLN A 449 22.31 -24.55 -12.17
N ILE A 450 21.95 -25.81 -12.39
CA ILE A 450 21.65 -26.29 -13.75
C ILE A 450 20.43 -25.59 -14.35
N GLU A 451 19.37 -25.41 -13.58
CA GLU A 451 18.16 -24.70 -14.05
C GLU A 451 18.45 -23.23 -14.43
N LEU A 452 19.49 -22.64 -13.82
CA LEU A 452 19.99 -21.31 -14.15
C LEU A 452 21.08 -21.30 -15.24
N ASN A 453 21.41 -22.46 -15.83
CA ASN A 453 22.48 -22.66 -16.79
C ASN A 453 23.86 -22.22 -16.26
N LEU A 454 24.13 -22.48 -14.99
CA LEU A 454 25.43 -22.27 -14.36
C LEU A 454 26.26 -23.56 -14.43
N SER A 455 27.57 -23.41 -14.60
CA SER A 455 28.51 -24.53 -14.49
C SER A 455 28.58 -25.01 -13.05
N LEU A 456 28.35 -26.30 -12.81
CA LEU A 456 28.50 -26.90 -11.50
C LEU A 456 29.98 -26.93 -11.09
N SER A 457 30.27 -26.42 -9.90
CA SER A 457 31.65 -26.41 -9.40
C SER A 457 32.06 -27.79 -8.91
N ASN A 458 33.25 -28.25 -9.31
CA ASN A 458 33.81 -29.52 -8.84
C ASN A 458 33.96 -29.55 -7.30
N SER A 459 34.09 -28.38 -6.66
CA SER A 459 34.10 -28.26 -5.21
C SER A 459 32.82 -28.80 -4.56
N LEU A 460 31.67 -28.65 -5.21
CA LEU A 460 30.38 -29.05 -4.67
C LEU A 460 30.17 -30.56 -4.79
N LEU A 461 30.61 -31.15 -5.92
CA LEU A 461 30.67 -32.60 -6.10
C LEU A 461 31.62 -33.26 -5.08
N ASN A 462 32.79 -32.65 -4.85
CA ASN A 462 33.77 -33.12 -3.87
C ASN A 462 33.22 -33.05 -2.43
N GLU A 463 32.56 -31.93 -2.07
CA GLU A 463 31.93 -31.76 -0.76
C GLU A 463 30.84 -32.81 -0.55
N LEU A 464 29.99 -33.06 -1.56
CA LEU A 464 28.95 -34.08 -1.52
C LEU A 464 29.53 -35.49 -1.36
N HIS A 465 30.54 -35.86 -2.14
CA HIS A 465 31.19 -37.17 -2.06
C HIS A 465 31.84 -37.39 -0.68
N GLN A 466 32.49 -36.36 -0.14
CA GLN A 466 33.08 -36.43 1.20
C GLN A 466 32.00 -36.63 2.28
N LEU A 467 30.90 -35.89 2.23
CA LEU A 467 29.82 -36.00 3.21
C LEU A 467 29.16 -37.37 3.17
N ILE A 468 28.89 -37.92 1.98
CA ILE A 468 28.29 -39.25 1.81
C ILE A 468 29.27 -40.35 2.23
N SER A 469 30.57 -40.21 1.95
CA SER A 469 31.56 -41.24 2.32
C SER A 469 31.83 -41.32 3.83
N GLN A 470 31.57 -40.24 4.57
CA GLN A 470 31.88 -40.12 6.00
C GLN A 470 30.68 -40.40 6.91
N ASN A 471 29.47 -40.49 6.35
CA ASN A 471 28.23 -40.62 7.08
C ASN A 471 27.40 -41.77 6.49
N ASP A 472 26.78 -42.58 7.34
CA ASP A 472 25.80 -43.57 6.89
C ASP A 472 24.44 -42.90 6.74
N ILE A 473 23.95 -42.75 5.50
CA ILE A 473 22.78 -41.93 5.16
C ILE A 473 21.75 -42.78 4.41
N PRO A 474 20.91 -43.55 5.12
CA PRO A 474 20.00 -44.52 4.51
C PRO A 474 19.04 -43.90 3.49
N TRP A 475 18.46 -42.73 3.81
CA TRP A 475 17.50 -42.01 2.94
C TRP A 475 18.02 -41.77 1.51
N LEU A 476 19.32 -41.51 1.36
CA LEU A 476 19.88 -41.15 0.06
C LEU A 476 20.14 -42.37 -0.83
N THR A 477 20.31 -43.56 -0.25
CA THR A 477 20.99 -44.69 -0.92
C THR A 477 20.16 -45.45 -1.96
N GLU A 478 18.84 -45.42 -1.93
CA GLU A 478 18.00 -46.10 -2.93
C GLU A 478 17.81 -45.27 -4.21
N ASN A 479 17.79 -43.93 -4.07
CA ASN A 479 17.47 -43.03 -5.16
C ASN A 479 18.67 -42.26 -5.72
N PHE A 480 19.84 -42.30 -5.09
CA PHE A 480 21.03 -41.54 -5.53
C PHE A 480 22.13 -42.43 -6.13
N ASN A 481 22.69 -42.03 -7.27
CA ASN A 481 23.74 -42.78 -7.95
C ASN A 481 25.15 -42.47 -7.39
N VAL A 482 25.48 -43.10 -6.26
CA VAL A 482 26.79 -42.95 -5.57
C VAL A 482 27.96 -43.34 -6.48
N ALA A 483 27.78 -44.35 -7.34
CA ALA A 483 28.83 -44.79 -8.27
C ALA A 483 29.18 -43.71 -9.29
N MET A 484 28.15 -43.08 -9.89
CA MET A 484 28.33 -41.96 -10.82
C MET A 484 28.95 -40.75 -10.13
N LEU A 485 28.57 -40.44 -8.88
CA LEU A 485 29.22 -39.35 -8.12
C LEU A 485 30.73 -39.58 -7.98
N LYS A 486 31.11 -40.82 -7.64
CA LYS A 486 32.50 -41.19 -7.46
C LYS A 486 33.31 -41.07 -8.76
N GLU A 487 32.76 -41.53 -9.88
CA GLU A 487 33.36 -41.39 -11.21
C GLU A 487 33.57 -39.91 -11.57
N LEU A 488 32.55 -39.07 -11.40
CA LEU A 488 32.63 -37.62 -11.66
C LEU A 488 33.73 -36.93 -10.86
N VAL A 489 33.89 -37.32 -9.59
CA VAL A 489 34.92 -36.78 -8.67
C VAL A 489 36.32 -37.27 -9.05
N GLU A 490 36.49 -38.56 -9.35
CA GLU A 490 37.78 -39.15 -9.73
C GLU A 490 38.29 -38.61 -11.08
N GLU A 491 37.38 -38.40 -12.04
CA GLU A 491 37.70 -37.84 -13.35
C GLU A 491 37.75 -36.29 -13.37
N ASN A 492 37.41 -35.63 -12.25
CA ASN A 492 37.30 -34.18 -12.13
C ASN A 492 36.39 -33.56 -13.23
N ARG A 493 35.33 -34.30 -13.59
CA ARG A 493 34.40 -33.97 -14.67
C ARG A 493 33.23 -33.16 -14.13
N CYS A 494 32.86 -32.09 -14.83
CA CYS A 494 31.65 -31.32 -14.51
C CYS A 494 30.40 -32.01 -15.07
N ILE A 495 29.25 -31.77 -14.45
CA ILE A 495 27.95 -32.16 -15.01
C ILE A 495 27.51 -31.03 -15.97
N GLU A 496 27.23 -31.40 -17.22
CA GLU A 496 26.98 -30.43 -18.30
C GLU A 496 25.51 -30.37 -18.72
N SER A 497 24.66 -31.29 -18.25
CA SER A 497 23.26 -31.35 -18.65
C SER A 497 22.30 -31.68 -17.51
N LYS A 498 21.05 -31.25 -17.67
CA LYS A 498 19.94 -31.57 -16.76
C LYS A 498 19.64 -33.08 -16.71
N GLU A 499 19.86 -33.79 -17.81
CA GLU A 499 19.66 -35.23 -17.90
C GLU A 499 20.74 -35.99 -17.13
N GLU A 500 22.00 -35.55 -17.23
CA GLU A 500 23.10 -36.10 -16.46
C GLU A 500 22.93 -35.87 -14.95
N LEU A 501 22.46 -34.69 -14.54
CA LEU A 501 22.12 -34.46 -13.13
C LEU A 501 20.95 -35.34 -12.67
N LYS A 502 19.92 -35.53 -13.50
CA LYS A 502 18.82 -36.45 -13.16
C LYS A 502 19.33 -37.88 -12.97
N ASN A 503 20.24 -38.36 -13.80
CA ASN A 503 20.84 -39.70 -13.65
C ASN A 503 21.67 -39.84 -12.36
N LEU A 504 22.20 -38.73 -11.85
CA LEU A 504 22.89 -38.70 -10.56
C LEU A 504 21.89 -38.72 -9.39
N LEU A 505 20.83 -37.91 -9.48
CA LEU A 505 19.87 -37.67 -8.39
C LEU A 505 18.76 -38.73 -8.27
N TYR A 506 18.43 -39.38 -9.37
CA TYR A 506 17.37 -40.38 -9.48
C TYR A 506 17.95 -41.60 -10.20
N SER A 507 18.38 -42.60 -9.43
CA SER A 507 18.77 -43.88 -9.98
C SER A 507 17.57 -44.44 -10.74
N THR A 508 17.71 -44.68 -12.05
CA THR A 508 16.68 -45.41 -12.79
C THR A 508 16.69 -46.85 -12.27
N GLY A 509 15.91 -47.12 -11.23
CA GLY A 509 15.30 -48.43 -11.09
C GLY A 509 14.57 -48.72 -12.40
N GLU A 510 14.86 -49.86 -13.01
CA GLU A 510 14.23 -50.29 -14.25
C GLU A 510 12.71 -50.09 -14.22
N GLY A 511 12.20 -49.28 -15.16
CA GLY A 511 10.80 -49.29 -15.59
C GLY A 511 9.79 -48.56 -14.69
N ASN A 512 9.43 -47.34 -15.09
CA ASN A 512 8.02 -47.00 -15.34
C ASN A 512 7.94 -45.73 -16.20
N ILE A 513 7.92 -45.96 -17.51
CA ILE A 513 7.31 -45.05 -18.48
C ILE A 513 5.81 -45.29 -18.39
N ILE A 514 5.04 -44.33 -17.85
CA ILE A 514 3.67 -44.00 -18.32
C ILE A 514 3.48 -42.49 -18.23
#